data_AF-A0A2E7ZKC4-F1
#
_entry.id   AF-A0A2E7ZKC4-F1
#
_cell.length_a   1.000
_cell.length_b   1.000
_cell.length_c   1.000
_cell.angle_alpha   90.00
_cell.angle_beta   90.00
_cell.angle_gamma   90.00
#
_symmetry.space_group_name_H-M   'P 1'
#
loop_
_entity.id
_entity.type
_entity.pdbx_description
1 polymer ?
#
loop_
_entity_poly.entity_id
_entity_poly.type
_entity_poly.pdbx_seq_one_letter_code
_entity_poly.pdbx_strand_id
1 'polypeptide(L)' 'MKNKYTGIFNLCGKTSLNQLVETLTRSNLQVSNDSGAMHVMADLQRPQFAFFGSGTPRWTATLNPKAEVF' A
#
# COMPACT_ATOMS: atom_id res chain seq x y z
N MET A 1 24.10 -8.66 0.90
CA MET A 1 23.29 -9.85 0.56
C MET A 1 22.72 -9.64 -0.83
N LYS A 2 23.07 -10.48 -1.82
CA LYS A 2 22.49 -10.39 -3.17
C LYS A 2 21.07 -10.96 -3.14
N ASN A 3 20.09 -10.18 -3.59
CA ASN A 3 18.69 -10.61 -3.59
C ASN A 3 18.51 -11.72 -4.65
N LYS A 4 17.97 -12.88 -4.24
CA LYS A 4 17.80 -14.06 -5.13
C LYS A 4 16.75 -13.82 -6.23
N TYR A 5 15.98 -12.74 -6.11
CA TYR A 5 14.86 -12.40 -6.97
C TYR A 5 15.15 -11.11 -7.75
N THR A 6 14.94 -11.15 -9.07
CA THR A 6 15.00 -9.98 -9.95
C THR A 6 13.71 -9.17 -9.85
N GLY A 7 13.79 -7.84 -9.90
CA GLY A 7 12.62 -6.95 -9.86
C GLY A 7 12.04 -6.69 -8.47
N ILE A 8 12.67 -7.18 -7.40
CA ILE A 8 12.27 -6.86 -6.02
C ILE A 8 13.18 -5.75 -5.47
N PHE A 9 12.57 -4.61 -5.14
CA PHE A 9 13.26 -3.43 -4.62
C PHE A 9 12.82 -3.15 -3.18
N ASN A 10 13.76 -3.19 -2.23
CA ASN A 10 13.49 -2.70 -0.88
C ASN A 10 13.69 -1.18 -0.84
N LEU A 11 12.58 -0.45 -0.84
CA LEU A 11 12.52 1.01 -0.76
C LEU A 11 12.22 1.54 0.65
N CYS A 12 12.09 0.67 1.66
CA CYS A 12 11.79 1.08 3.03
C CYS A 12 12.86 2.02 3.58
N GLY A 13 12.44 3.20 4.05
CA GLY A 13 13.35 4.24 4.56
C GLY A 13 14.20 4.94 3.50
N LYS A 14 13.95 4.69 2.20
CA LYS A 14 14.73 5.25 1.07
C LYS A 14 13.93 6.22 0.20
N THR A 15 12.67 6.48 0.55
CA THR A 15 11.77 7.37 -0.18
C THR A 15 11.28 8.48 0.75
N SER A 16 11.22 9.71 0.24
CA SER A 16 10.39 10.74 0.85
C SER A 16 8.90 10.39 0.70
N LEU A 17 8.03 11.12 1.41
CA LEU A 17 6.58 10.93 1.27
C LEU A 17 6.11 11.16 -0.18
N ASN A 18 6.63 12.20 -0.85
CA ASN A 18 6.29 12.49 -2.25
C ASN A 18 6.74 11.35 -3.19
N GLN A 19 7.93 10.78 -2.94
CA GLN A 19 8.43 9.64 -3.73
C GLN A 19 7.61 8.37 -3.48
N LEU A 20 7.10 8.17 -2.26
CA LEU A 20 6.17 7.09 -1.96
C LEU A 20 4.87 7.27 -2.77
N VAL A 21 4.26 8.46 -2.74
CA VAL A 21 3.03 8.76 -3.50
C VAL A 21 3.25 8.54 -5.01
N GLU A 22 4.37 9.02 -5.55
CA GLU A 22 4.73 8.80 -6.96
C GLU A 22 4.84 7.31 -7.29
N THR A 23 5.50 6.54 -6.42
CA THR A 23 5.64 5.09 -6.59
C THR A 23 4.27 4.42 -6.62
N LEU A 24 3.39 4.72 -5.65
CA LEU A 24 2.04 4.15 -5.57
C LEU A 24 1.16 4.56 -6.77
N THR A 25 1.33 5.78 -7.27
CA THR A 25 0.64 6.27 -8.48
C THR A 25 0.98 5.44 -9.71
N ARG A 26 2.17 4.82 -9.75
CA ARG A 26 2.62 3.98 -10.86
C ARG A 26 2.34 2.49 -10.63
N SER A 27 2.05 2.07 -9.41
CA SER A 27 1.78 0.67 -9.04
C SER A 27 0.45 0.17 -9.60
N ASN A 28 0.41 -1.05 -10.15
CA ASN A 28 -0.85 -1.65 -10.62
C ASN A 28 -1.76 -2.12 -9.48
N LEU A 29 -1.16 -2.51 -8.35
CA LEU A 29 -1.84 -3.02 -7.15
C LEU A 29 -0.97 -2.72 -5.94
N GLN A 30 -1.59 -2.43 -4.80
CA GLN A 30 -0.91 -2.40 -3.49
C GLN A 30 -1.43 -3.54 -2.64
N VAL A 31 -0.52 -4.21 -1.92
CA VAL A 31 -0.85 -5.10 -0.81
C VAL A 31 -0.29 -4.45 0.44
N SER A 32 -1.15 -4.17 1.42
CA SER A 32 -0.75 -3.46 2.64
C SER A 32 -1.48 -4.01 3.86
N ASN A 33 -0.86 -3.80 5.03
CA ASN A 33 -1.58 -3.80 6.30
C ASN A 33 -2.36 -2.49 6.48
N ASP A 34 -3.15 -2.40 7.56
CA ASP A 34 -3.70 -1.14 8.06
C ASP A 34 -2.57 -0.17 8.46
N SER A 35 -2.21 0.74 7.56
CA SER A 35 -1.13 1.72 7.73
C SER A 35 -1.39 2.97 6.89
N GLY A 36 -0.66 4.06 7.15
CA GLY A 36 -0.83 5.32 6.39
C GLY A 36 -0.72 5.15 4.86
N ALA A 37 0.15 4.25 4.38
CA ALA A 37 0.32 3.99 2.95
C ALA A 37 -0.92 3.35 2.29
N MET A 38 -1.76 2.64 3.07
CA MET A 38 -3.04 2.10 2.61
C MET A 38 -4.02 3.22 2.25
N HIS A 39 -4.06 4.28 3.06
CA HIS A 39 -4.92 5.44 2.83
C HIS A 39 -4.44 6.26 1.64
N VAL A 40 -3.12 6.42 1.48
CA VAL A 40 -2.56 7.08 0.29
C VAL A 40 -2.98 6.35 -0.99
N MET A 41 -2.94 5.02 -1.01
CA MET A 41 -3.43 4.24 -2.16
C MET A 41 -4.94 4.40 -2.38
N ALA A 42 -5.70 4.53 -1.29
CA ALA A 42 -7.14 4.76 -1.34
C ALA A 42 -7.48 6.07 -2.04
N ASP A 43 -6.78 7.15 -1.69
CA ASP A 43 -6.96 8.47 -2.30
C ASP A 43 -6.59 8.47 -3.80
N LEU A 44 -5.65 7.62 -4.21
CA LEU A 44 -5.29 7.42 -5.62
C LEU A 44 -6.35 6.62 -6.40
N GLN A 45 -7.36 6.05 -5.74
CA GLN A 45 -8.44 5.25 -6.34
C GLN A 45 -7.92 4.10 -7.22
N ARG A 46 -6.87 3.43 -6.73
CA ARG A 46 -6.17 2.33 -7.43
C ARG A 46 -6.44 0.99 -6.74
N PRO A 47 -6.32 -0.15 -7.45
CA PRO A 47 -6.55 -1.46 -6.85
C PRO A 47 -5.67 -1.68 -5.60
N GLN A 48 -6.27 -2.16 -4.51
CA GLN A 48 -5.51 -2.46 -3.28
C GLN A 48 -6.13 -3.61 -2.49
N PHE A 49 -5.29 -4.35 -1.78
CA PHE A 49 -5.68 -5.33 -0.77
C PHE A 49 -5.18 -4.88 0.59
N ALA A 50 -6.10 -4.70 1.53
CA ALA A 50 -5.84 -4.21 2.87
C ALA A 50 -6.09 -5.33 3.89
N PHE A 51 -5.05 -5.72 4.62
CA PHE A 51 -5.11 -6.79 5.63
C PHE A 51 -5.17 -6.20 7.04
N PHE A 52 -6.25 -6.49 7.75
CA PHE A 52 -6.46 -6.14 9.14
C PHE A 52 -6.16 -7.36 10.02
N GLY A 53 -5.34 -7.15 11.05
CA GLY A 53 -5.02 -8.18 12.05
C GLY A 53 -5.99 -8.15 13.22
N SER A 54 -5.48 -7.88 14.42
CA SER A 54 -6.31 -7.66 15.61
C SER A 54 -7.09 -6.34 15.58
N GLY A 55 -6.75 -5.43 14.67
CA GLY A 55 -7.49 -4.18 14.42
C GLY A 55 -8.79 -4.45 13.64
N THR A 56 -9.76 -3.55 13.76
CA THR A 56 -11.03 -3.65 13.02
C THR A 56 -11.10 -2.62 11.89
N PRO A 57 -11.57 -2.99 10.69
CA PRO A 57 -11.75 -2.04 9.60
C PRO A 57 -12.89 -1.04 9.86
N ARG A 58 -13.66 -1.20 10.95
CA ARG A 58 -14.84 -0.38 11.26
C ARG A 58 -14.57 1.14 11.21
N TRP A 59 -13.39 1.58 11.60
CA TRP A 59 -13.05 3.01 11.72
C TRP A 59 -12.03 3.48 10.69
N THR A 60 -11.13 2.60 10.26
CA THR A 60 -9.97 2.94 9.41
C THR A 60 -9.97 2.18 8.09
N ALA A 61 -11.11 1.59 7.69
CA ALA A 61 -11.23 0.99 6.36
C ALA A 61 -10.82 1.97 5.26
N THR A 62 -10.21 1.42 4.22
CA THR A 62 -9.90 2.15 3.00
C THR A 62 -11.17 2.67 2.31
N LEU A 63 -11.15 3.95 1.94
CA LEU A 63 -12.25 4.61 1.24
C LEU A 63 -12.05 4.54 -0.28
N ASN A 64 -11.96 3.31 -0.79
CA ASN A 64 -11.69 3.05 -2.20
C ASN A 64 -12.59 1.92 -2.71
N PRO A 65 -13.44 2.16 -3.72
CA PRO A 65 -14.36 1.17 -4.25
C PRO A 65 -13.66 0.00 -4.98
N LYS A 66 -12.36 0.12 -5.26
CA LYS A 66 -11.52 -0.93 -5.86
C LYS A 66 -10.71 -1.71 -4.83
N ALA A 67 -10.94 -1.47 -3.55
CA ALA A 67 -10.24 -2.16 -2.48
C ALA A 67 -10.97 -3.43 -2.06
N GLU A 68 -10.19 -4.45 -1.72
CA GLU A 68 -10.66 -5.60 -0.94
C GLU A 68 -10.02 -5.55 0.44
N VAL A 69 -10.84 -5.79 1.48
CA VAL A 69 -10.44 -5.73 2.88
C VAL A 69 -10.55 -7.12 3.47
N PHE A 70 -9.44 -7.60 4.04
CA PHE A 70 -9.27 -8.91 4.66
C PHE A 70 -9.04 -8.79 6.16
#